data_AF-A0A2R6EDQ9-F1
#
_entry.id   AF-A0A2R6EDQ9-F1
#
_cell.length_a   1.000
_cell.length_b   1.000
_cell.length_c   1.000
_cell.angle_alpha   90.00
_cell.angle_beta   90.00
_cell.angle_gamma   90.00
#
_symmetry.space_group_name_H-M   'P 1'
#
loop_
_entity.id
_entity.type
_entity.pdbx_description
1 polymer ?
#
loop_
_entity_poly.entity_id
_entity_poly.type
_entity_poly.pdbx_seq_one_letter_code
_entity_poly.pdbx_strand_id
1 'polypeptide(L)'
;MVGVTGYELVRRPSRRSVAVAGLAGTFAVVASVPGGPLPTGLALGGVVVLLAGVRLGRHGVVDGGALVAFGGVVAAALSGTGAVTVVFGTVAAVVAWDSGTSAVSLSDQVGGDADTLRVEALHALVGAGVGLVGGIVGFVLFRVGPTRQPVTTLFVLLLAAAVLVVALNR
;
A
#
# COMPACT_ATOMS: atom_id res chain seq x y z
N MET A 1 11.81 -0.82 44.82
CA MET A 1 10.59 -0.89 43.99
C MET A 1 10.70 0.17 42.92
N VAL A 2 10.97 -0.22 41.68
CA VAL A 2 10.99 0.72 40.55
C VAL A 2 9.54 1.07 40.25
N GLY A 3 9.18 2.33 40.45
CA GLY A 3 7.85 2.83 40.13
C GLY A 3 7.66 2.77 38.62
N VAL A 4 6.90 1.78 38.14
CA VAL A 4 6.36 1.80 36.79
C VAL A 4 5.32 2.91 36.77
N THR A 5 5.74 4.13 36.44
CA THR A 5 4.82 5.20 36.05
C THR A 5 4.23 4.77 34.71
N GLY A 6 3.06 4.12 34.75
CA GLY A 6 2.30 3.77 33.56
C GLY A 6 1.91 5.05 32.83
N TYR A 7 2.63 5.37 31.76
CA TYR A 7 2.21 6.40 30.84
C TYR A 7 1.02 5.83 30.03
N GLU A 8 -0.13 6.48 30.12
CA GLU A 8 -1.32 6.08 29.36
C GLU A 8 -1.06 6.44 27.89
N LEU A 9 -0.67 5.44 27.10
CA LEU A 9 -0.49 5.59 25.65
C LEU A 9 -1.86 5.76 24.99
N VAL A 10 -2.10 6.95 24.43
CA VAL A 10 -3.23 7.16 23.53
C VAL A 10 -3.01 6.33 22.26
N ARG A 11 -3.66 5.18 22.17
CA ARG A 11 -3.63 4.29 20.98
C ARG A 11 -4.54 4.82 19.88
N ARG A 12 -4.20 5.97 19.32
CA ARG A 12 -4.87 6.52 18.13
C ARG A 12 -3.82 6.96 17.12
N PRO A 13 -3.91 6.54 15.85
CA PRO A 13 -2.95 6.96 14.85
C PRO A 13 -2.98 8.47 14.64
N SER A 14 -1.82 9.04 14.35
CA SER A 14 -1.72 10.47 14.09
C SER A 14 -2.59 10.84 12.88
N ARG A 15 -3.33 11.96 12.96
CA ARG A 15 -4.18 12.45 11.85
C ARG A 15 -3.38 12.70 10.56
N ARG A 16 -2.07 12.89 10.68
CA ARG A 16 -1.16 13.25 9.59
C ARG A 16 -0.69 12.00 8.83
N SER A 17 -0.45 10.88 9.50
CA SER A 17 -0.15 9.60 8.83
C SER A 17 -1.35 9.11 7.99
N VAL A 18 -2.57 9.33 8.48
CA VAL A 18 -3.82 9.10 7.73
C VAL A 18 -3.88 9.96 6.46
N ALA A 19 -3.37 11.20 6.50
CA ALA A 19 -3.35 12.08 5.35
C ALA A 19 -2.35 11.60 4.28
N VAL A 20 -1.16 11.13 4.66
CA VAL A 20 -0.17 10.58 3.71
C VAL A 20 -0.73 9.33 3.03
N ALA A 21 -1.29 8.40 3.80
CA ALA A 21 -1.93 7.20 3.26
C ALA A 21 -3.12 7.54 2.34
N GLY A 22 -3.93 8.54 2.71
CA GLY A 22 -5.07 9.00 1.91
C GLY A 22 -4.68 9.68 0.60
N LEU A 23 -3.66 10.55 0.64
CA LEU A 23 -3.11 11.21 -0.53
C LEU A 23 -2.53 10.18 -1.52
N ALA A 24 -1.70 9.26 -1.03
CA ALA A 24 -1.17 8.16 -1.83
C ALA A 24 -2.29 7.30 -2.43
N GLY A 25 -3.31 6.96 -1.62
CA GLY A 25 -4.48 6.20 -2.07
C GLY A 25 -5.25 6.89 -3.19
N THR A 26 -5.34 8.22 -3.18
CA THR A 26 -6.02 8.98 -4.23
C THR A 26 -5.33 8.83 -5.58
N PHE A 27 -4.00 8.75 -5.61
CA PHE A 27 -3.26 8.49 -6.86
C PHE A 27 -3.55 7.08 -7.42
N ALA A 28 -3.71 6.07 -6.55
CA ALA A 28 -4.09 4.72 -6.98
C ALA A 28 -5.51 4.71 -7.60
N VAL A 29 -6.44 5.49 -7.02
CA VAL A 29 -7.78 5.67 -7.57
C VAL A 29 -7.74 6.35 -8.93
N VAL A 30 -7.03 7.48 -9.05
CA VAL A 30 -6.90 8.23 -10.29
C VAL A 30 -6.30 7.36 -11.40
N ALA A 31 -5.30 6.54 -11.08
CA ALA A 31 -4.71 5.58 -12.01
C ALA A 31 -5.69 4.51 -12.49
N SER A 32 -6.77 4.24 -11.75
CA SER A 32 -7.79 3.25 -12.10
C SER A 32 -8.92 3.81 -12.96
N VAL A 33 -9.06 5.14 -13.05
CA VAL A 33 -10.12 5.84 -13.82
C VAL A 33 -10.18 5.41 -15.29
N PRO A 34 -9.04 5.27 -16.03
CA PRO A 34 -9.09 4.86 -17.43
C PRO A 34 -9.66 3.45 -17.65
N GLY A 35 -9.62 2.59 -16.63
CA GLY A 35 -10.21 1.25 -16.68
C GLY A 35 -11.74 1.23 -16.55
N GLY A 36 -12.37 2.36 -16.24
CA GLY A 36 -13.81 2.50 -16.11
C GLY A 36 -14.33 2.44 -14.66
N PRO A 37 -15.66 2.37 -14.49
CA PRO A 37 -16.30 2.58 -13.19
C PRO A 37 -16.03 1.45 -12.19
N LEU A 38 -15.95 0.21 -12.65
CA LEU A 38 -15.73 -0.95 -11.78
C LEU A 38 -14.31 -0.96 -11.17
N PRO A 39 -13.21 -0.83 -11.94
CA PRO A 39 -11.86 -0.67 -11.39
C PRO A 39 -11.74 0.53 -10.44
N THR A 40 -12.33 1.67 -10.81
CA THR A 40 -12.32 2.88 -10.00
C THR A 40 -13.06 2.68 -8.68
N GLY A 41 -14.22 2.00 -8.71
CA GLY A 41 -15.01 1.67 -7.52
C GLY A 41 -14.27 0.73 -6.57
N LEU A 42 -13.56 -0.26 -7.11
CA LEU A 42 -12.69 -1.14 -6.31
C LEU A 42 -11.54 -0.37 -5.67
N ALA A 43 -10.85 0.48 -6.44
CA ALA A 43 -9.76 1.30 -5.92
C ALA A 43 -10.24 2.23 -4.79
N LEU A 44 -11.35 2.92 -5.02
CA LEU A 44 -11.98 3.82 -4.03
C LEU A 44 -12.41 3.05 -2.78
N GLY A 45 -13.14 1.95 -2.95
CA GLY A 45 -13.61 1.11 -1.84
C GLY A 45 -12.44 0.58 -1.00
N GLY A 46 -11.39 0.11 -1.66
CA GLY A 46 -10.17 -0.37 -0.99
C GLY A 46 -9.47 0.73 -0.19
N VAL A 47 -9.31 1.94 -0.76
CA VAL A 47 -8.72 3.09 -0.04
C VAL A 47 -9.58 3.49 1.16
N VAL A 48 -10.91 3.47 1.03
CA VAL A 48 -11.82 3.76 2.16
C VAL A 48 -11.68 2.73 3.27
N VAL A 49 -11.63 1.43 2.93
CA VAL A 49 -11.41 0.35 3.89
C VAL A 49 -10.04 0.46 4.55
N LEU A 50 -9.00 0.77 3.79
CA LEU A 50 -7.65 1.00 4.32
C LEU A 50 -7.66 2.12 5.35
N LEU A 51 -8.23 3.28 5.03
CA LEU A 51 -8.28 4.42 5.95
C LEU A 51 -9.14 4.13 7.19
N ALA A 52 -10.21 3.34 7.04
CA ALA A 52 -10.98 2.85 8.17
C ALA A 52 -10.13 1.92 9.05
N GLY A 53 -9.36 1.01 8.46
CA GLY A 53 -8.42 0.12 9.15
C GLY A 53 -7.37 0.89 9.95
N VAL A 54 -6.79 1.95 9.36
CA VAL A 54 -5.85 2.83 10.05
C VAL A 54 -6.52 3.47 11.25
N ARG A 55 -7.70 4.09 11.08
CA ARG A 55 -8.44 4.72 12.19
C ARG A 55 -8.82 3.76 13.31
N LEU A 56 -9.07 2.49 12.97
CA LEU A 56 -9.40 1.43 13.91
C LEU A 56 -8.16 0.78 14.56
N GLY A 57 -6.95 1.10 14.10
CA GLY A 57 -5.71 0.46 14.58
C GLY A 57 -5.64 -1.03 14.23
N ARG A 58 -6.22 -1.47 13.10
CA ARG A 58 -6.32 -2.89 12.73
C ARG A 58 -5.50 -3.21 11.48
N HIS A 59 -4.31 -3.80 11.66
CA HIS A 59 -3.43 -4.23 10.56
C HIS A 59 -4.16 -5.04 9.48
N GLY A 60 -4.91 -6.07 9.85
CA GLY A 60 -5.61 -6.90 8.87
C GLY A 60 -6.65 -6.15 8.02
N VAL A 61 -7.24 -5.07 8.54
CA VAL A 61 -8.18 -4.23 7.77
C VAL A 61 -7.43 -3.31 6.81
N VAL A 62 -6.27 -2.79 7.23
CA VAL A 62 -5.36 -2.01 6.37
C VAL A 62 -4.87 -2.87 5.20
N ASP A 63 -4.42 -4.09 5.48
CA ASP A 63 -3.92 -5.04 4.47
C ASP A 63 -5.02 -5.43 3.48
N GLY A 64 -6.22 -5.75 3.98
CA GLY A 64 -7.37 -6.07 3.14
C GLY A 64 -7.79 -4.89 2.26
N GLY A 65 -7.85 -3.68 2.82
CA GLY A 65 -8.18 -2.47 2.07
C GLY A 65 -7.15 -2.14 1.00
N ALA A 66 -5.86 -2.23 1.33
CA ALA A 66 -4.76 -2.07 0.38
C ALA A 66 -4.84 -3.07 -0.78
N LEU A 67 -5.12 -4.34 -0.45
CA LEU A 67 -5.24 -5.41 -1.44
C LEU A 67 -6.42 -5.16 -2.39
N VAL A 68 -7.57 -4.72 -1.87
CA VAL A 68 -8.72 -4.34 -2.69
C VAL A 68 -8.40 -3.12 -3.56
N ALA A 69 -7.69 -2.12 -3.02
CA ALA A 69 -7.30 -0.93 -3.77
C ALA A 69 -6.37 -1.29 -4.94
N PHE A 70 -5.36 -2.12 -4.68
CA PHE A 70 -4.48 -2.67 -5.69
C PHE A 70 -5.24 -3.54 -6.71
N GLY A 71 -6.23 -4.32 -6.26
CA GLY A 71 -7.13 -5.06 -7.14
C GLY A 71 -7.87 -4.17 -8.13
N GLY A 72 -8.23 -2.94 -7.75
CA GLY A 72 -8.76 -1.92 -8.65
C GLY A 72 -7.77 -1.52 -9.75
N VAL A 73 -6.50 -1.29 -9.40
CA VAL A 73 -5.43 -0.98 -10.37
C VAL A 73 -5.20 -2.15 -11.34
N VAL A 74 -5.20 -3.39 -10.81
CA VAL A 74 -5.10 -4.61 -11.64
C VAL A 74 -6.30 -4.73 -12.58
N ALA A 75 -7.52 -4.51 -12.08
CA ALA A 75 -8.71 -4.52 -12.92
C ALA A 75 -8.63 -3.46 -14.04
N ALA A 76 -8.10 -2.27 -13.74
CA ALA A 76 -7.89 -1.22 -14.74
C ALA A 76 -6.86 -1.65 -15.80
N ALA A 77 -5.78 -2.33 -15.40
CA ALA A 77 -4.81 -2.91 -16.32
C ALA A 77 -5.45 -3.95 -17.26
N LEU A 78 -6.29 -4.83 -16.72
CA LEU A 78 -7.04 -5.83 -17.50
C LEU A 78 -8.04 -5.19 -18.47
N SER A 79 -8.54 -4.00 -18.15
CA SER A 79 -9.37 -3.18 -19.04
C SER A 79 -8.59 -2.40 -20.11
N GLY A 80 -7.27 -2.60 -20.21
CA GLY A 80 -6.43 -1.97 -21.25
C GLY A 80 -5.80 -0.64 -20.85
N THR A 81 -5.78 -0.29 -19.55
CA THR A 81 -5.08 0.90 -19.07
C THR A 81 -3.58 0.83 -19.40
N GLY A 82 -3.00 1.95 -19.83
CA GLY A 82 -1.59 2.03 -20.22
C GLY A 82 -0.63 1.62 -19.10
N ALA A 83 0.45 0.91 -19.48
CA ALA A 83 1.40 0.33 -18.53
C ALA A 83 2.03 1.35 -17.56
N VAL A 84 2.32 2.57 -18.02
CA VAL A 84 2.86 3.65 -17.17
C VAL A 84 1.88 4.01 -16.05
N THR A 85 0.59 4.16 -16.39
CA THR A 85 -0.47 4.47 -15.43
C THR A 85 -0.66 3.33 -14.42
N VAL A 86 -0.59 2.08 -14.87
CA VAL A 86 -0.69 0.90 -14.00
C VAL A 86 0.48 0.81 -13.02
N VAL A 87 1.72 1.03 -13.49
CA VAL A 87 2.91 1.06 -12.63
C VAL A 87 2.79 2.18 -11.60
N PHE A 88 2.39 3.38 -12.03
CA PHE A 88 2.18 4.51 -11.12
C PHE A 88 1.11 4.22 -10.06
N GLY A 89 -0.04 3.68 -10.47
CA GLY A 89 -1.11 3.27 -9.55
C GLY A 89 -0.68 2.19 -8.56
N THR A 90 0.16 1.25 -9.01
CA THR A 90 0.72 0.19 -8.16
C THR A 90 1.65 0.77 -7.10
N VAL A 91 2.57 1.65 -7.48
CA VAL A 91 3.47 2.34 -6.52
C VAL A 91 2.66 3.16 -5.52
N ALA A 92 1.66 3.90 -6.00
CA ALA A 92 0.77 4.68 -5.13
C ALA A 92 0.01 3.80 -4.11
N ALA A 93 -0.50 2.64 -4.54
CA ALA A 93 -1.17 1.69 -3.65
C ALA A 93 -0.22 1.12 -2.59
N VAL A 94 1.01 0.78 -2.97
CA VAL A 94 2.05 0.29 -2.03
C VAL A 94 2.42 1.37 -1.01
N VAL A 95 2.62 2.61 -1.44
CA VAL A 95 2.93 3.72 -0.53
C VAL A 95 1.77 4.00 0.43
N ALA A 96 0.52 3.91 -0.04
CA ALA A 96 -0.65 4.06 0.80
C ALA A 96 -0.74 2.96 1.87
N TRP A 97 -0.47 1.71 1.48
CA TRP A 97 -0.43 0.56 2.37
C TRP A 97 0.68 0.67 3.42
N ASP A 98 1.91 0.93 2.99
CA ASP A 98 3.09 1.06 3.86
C ASP A 98 2.90 2.18 4.88
N SER A 99 2.42 3.35 4.43
CA SER A 99 2.11 4.48 5.31
C SER A 99 0.99 4.13 6.31
N GLY A 100 -0.04 3.40 5.87
CA GLY A 100 -1.15 2.97 6.73
C GLY A 100 -0.71 1.97 7.80
N THR A 101 0.09 0.97 7.42
CA THR A 101 0.63 -0.06 8.33
C THR A 101 1.62 0.54 9.33
N SER A 102 2.48 1.45 8.86
CA SER A 102 3.40 2.21 9.72
C SER A 102 2.63 3.05 10.74
N ALA A 103 1.53 3.72 10.33
CA ALA A 103 0.70 4.52 11.24
C ALA A 103 0.09 3.68 12.38
N VAL A 104 -0.39 2.47 12.06
CA VAL A 104 -0.93 1.55 13.08
C VAL A 104 0.18 1.09 14.02
N SER A 105 1.31 0.63 13.48
CA SER A 105 2.45 0.14 14.27
C SER A 105 2.98 1.21 15.24
N LEU A 106 3.08 2.46 14.77
CA LEU A 106 3.62 3.55 15.57
C LEU A 106 2.67 3.97 16.68
N SER A 107 1.35 3.91 16.42
CA SER A 107 0.34 4.18 17.44
C SER A 107 0.36 3.15 18.58
N ASP A 108 0.77 1.91 18.30
CA ASP A 108 0.94 0.86 19.31
C ASP A 108 2.24 1.01 20.11
N GLN A 109 3.32 1.51 19.49
CA GLN A 109 4.65 1.57 20.11
C GLN A 109 4.91 2.85 20.90
N VAL A 110 4.51 4.01 20.37
CA VAL A 110 4.92 5.33 20.90
C VAL A 110 3.72 6.16 21.37
N GLY A 111 2.51 5.77 21.00
CA GLY A 111 1.29 6.52 21.28
C GLY A 111 1.08 7.68 20.31
N GLY A 112 -0.18 8.08 20.12
CA GLY A 112 -0.62 9.02 19.09
C GLY A 112 -0.17 10.47 19.28
N ASP A 113 0.30 10.84 20.46
CA ASP A 113 0.72 12.21 20.81
C ASP A 113 2.23 12.44 20.61
N ALA A 114 3.00 11.41 20.24
CA ALA A 114 4.43 11.58 19.97
C ALA A 114 4.66 12.30 18.63
N ASP A 115 5.56 13.29 18.62
CA ASP A 115 5.92 14.01 17.39
C ASP A 115 6.93 13.20 16.56
N THR A 116 6.41 12.23 15.81
CA THR A 116 7.17 11.33 14.92
C THR A 116 7.19 11.80 13.47
N LEU A 117 6.67 13.01 13.21
CA LEU A 117 6.29 13.47 11.89
C LEU A 117 7.44 13.49 10.90
N ARG A 118 8.61 13.99 11.33
CA ARG A 118 9.79 14.08 10.47
C ARG A 118 10.26 12.70 10.03
N VAL A 119 10.21 11.73 10.94
CA VAL A 119 10.64 10.36 10.68
C VAL A 119 9.64 9.66 9.77
N GLU A 120 8.34 9.80 10.02
CA GLU A 120 7.28 9.25 9.15
C GLU A 120 7.34 9.82 7.74
N ALA A 121 7.49 11.14 7.60
CA ALA A 121 7.57 11.79 6.30
C ALA A 121 8.81 11.33 5.52
N LEU A 122 9.96 11.21 6.20
CA LEU A 122 11.18 10.67 5.59
C LEU A 122 11.00 9.21 5.19
N HIS A 123 10.38 8.38 6.04
CA HIS A 123 10.10 6.98 5.73
C HIS A 123 9.20 6.86 4.49
N ALA A 124 8.10 7.61 4.45
CA ALA A 124 7.19 7.62 3.32
C ALA A 124 7.85 8.14 2.04
N LEU A 125 8.69 9.18 2.13
CA LEU A 125 9.43 9.72 0.98
C LEU A 125 10.45 8.71 0.45
N VAL A 126 11.21 8.08 1.33
CA VAL A 126 12.20 7.05 0.95
C VAL A 126 11.49 5.83 0.39
N GLY A 127 10.41 5.36 1.02
CA GLY A 127 9.58 4.27 0.54
C GLY A 127 8.97 4.55 -0.84
N ALA A 128 8.45 5.77 -1.06
CA ALA A 128 7.98 6.22 -2.36
C ALA A 128 9.12 6.27 -3.40
N GLY A 129 10.31 6.71 -3.01
CA GLY A 129 11.50 6.69 -3.86
C GLY A 129 11.90 5.28 -4.28
N VAL A 130 11.93 4.34 -3.32
CA VAL A 130 12.20 2.92 -3.58
C VAL A 130 11.13 2.33 -4.50
N GLY A 131 9.85 2.61 -4.24
CA GLY A 131 8.73 2.19 -5.09
C GLY A 131 8.85 2.73 -6.51
N LEU A 132 9.21 4.00 -6.67
CA LEU A 132 9.40 4.63 -7.98
C LEU A 132 10.57 4.01 -8.73
N VAL A 133 11.72 3.83 -8.08
CA VAL A 133 12.90 3.17 -8.70
C VAL A 133 12.56 1.74 -9.11
N GLY A 134 11.92 0.97 -8.22
CA GLY A 134 11.46 -0.38 -8.52
C GLY A 134 10.46 -0.42 -9.68
N GLY A 135 9.52 0.53 -9.72
CA GLY A 135 8.56 0.69 -10.81
C GLY A 135 9.21 1.03 -12.15
N ILE A 136 10.20 1.93 -12.16
CA ILE A 136 10.98 2.26 -13.36
C ILE A 136 11.75 1.04 -13.84
N VAL A 137 12.46 0.33 -12.96
CA VAL A 137 13.21 -0.88 -13.32
C VAL A 137 12.26 -1.94 -13.88
N GLY A 138 11.13 -2.18 -13.21
CA GLY A 138 10.09 -3.10 -13.67
C GLY A 138 9.52 -2.72 -15.05
N PHE A 139 9.24 -1.43 -15.27
CA PHE A 139 8.76 -0.92 -16.54
C PHE A 139 9.79 -1.07 -17.66
N VAL A 140 11.07 -0.75 -17.39
CA VAL A 140 12.16 -0.93 -18.36
C VAL A 140 12.26 -2.41 -18.74
N LEU A 141 12.29 -3.32 -17.76
CA LEU A 141 12.33 -4.77 -18.01
C LEU A 141 11.10 -5.24 -18.79
N PHE A 142 9.91 -4.71 -18.51
CA PHE A 142 8.71 -4.99 -19.29
C PHE A 142 8.84 -4.52 -20.75
N ARG A 143 9.51 -3.40 -21.02
CA ARG A 143 9.66 -2.84 -22.37
C ARG A 143 10.74 -3.51 -23.20
N VAL A 144 11.86 -3.91 -22.60
CA VAL A 144 13.04 -4.44 -23.31
C VAL A 144 13.27 -5.93 -23.10
N GLY A 145 12.53 -6.55 -22.19
CA GLY A 145 12.69 -7.94 -21.81
C GLY A 145 12.26 -8.94 -22.88
N PRO A 146 12.62 -10.23 -22.73
CA PRO A 146 12.28 -11.27 -23.68
C PRO A 146 10.76 -11.46 -23.81
N THR A 147 10.20 -11.24 -25.00
CA THR A 147 8.75 -11.32 -25.25
C THR A 147 8.20 -12.74 -25.39
N ARG A 148 9.07 -13.75 -25.51
CA ARG A 148 8.69 -15.16 -25.70
C ARG A 148 8.59 -15.96 -24.40
N GLN A 149 8.81 -15.34 -23.25
CA GLN A 149 8.70 -16.01 -21.97
C GLN A 149 7.25 -15.94 -21.46
N PRO A 150 6.70 -17.03 -20.90
CA PRO A 150 5.37 -17.01 -20.31
C PRO A 150 5.40 -16.26 -18.98
N VAL A 151 5.37 -14.92 -19.04
CA VAL A 151 5.42 -14.02 -17.87
C VAL A 151 4.29 -14.33 -16.89
N THR A 152 3.12 -14.72 -17.39
CA THR A 152 1.99 -15.15 -16.58
C THR A 152 2.34 -16.36 -15.72
N THR A 153 3.11 -17.32 -16.24
CA THR A 153 3.58 -18.49 -15.48
C THR A 153 4.53 -18.06 -14.37
N LEU A 154 5.48 -17.16 -14.65
CA LEU A 154 6.38 -16.62 -13.62
C LEU A 154 5.60 -15.89 -12.53
N PHE A 155 4.63 -15.07 -12.90
CA PHE A 155 3.79 -14.35 -11.94
C PHE A 155 2.97 -15.31 -11.07
N VAL A 156 2.33 -16.34 -11.67
CA VAL A 156 1.58 -17.35 -10.93
C VAL A 156 2.49 -18.15 -9.99
N LEU A 157 3.70 -18.49 -10.41
CA LEU A 157 4.69 -19.16 -9.56
C LEU A 157 5.13 -18.28 -8.39
N LEU A 158 5.37 -16.99 -8.63
CA LEU A 158 5.70 -16.03 -7.57
C LEU A 158 4.54 -15.87 -6.58
N LEU A 159 3.31 -15.76 -7.08
CA LEU A 159 2.11 -15.70 -6.23
C LEU A 159 1.96 -16.98 -5.40
N ALA A 160 2.12 -18.15 -6.02
CA ALA A 160 2.05 -19.43 -5.34
C ALA A 160 3.13 -19.56 -4.26
N ALA A 161 4.37 -19.13 -4.55
CA ALA A 161 5.46 -19.10 -3.59
C ALA A 161 5.15 -18.15 -2.41
N ALA A 162 4.60 -16.95 -2.68
CA ALA A 162 4.19 -16.02 -1.63
C ALA A 162 3.09 -16.61 -0.74
N VAL A 163 2.05 -17.22 -1.33
CA VAL A 163 0.99 -17.91 -0.58
C VAL A 163 1.56 -19.05 0.26
N LEU A 164 2.49 -19.84 -0.30
CA LEU A 164 3.14 -20.93 0.41
C LEU A 164 3.92 -20.39 1.62
N VAL A 165 4.72 -19.33 1.45
CA VAL A 165 5.44 -18.69 2.56
C VAL A 165 4.48 -18.20 3.64
N VAL A 166 3.37 -17.55 3.26
CA VAL A 166 2.34 -17.09 4.22
C VAL A 166 1.68 -18.27 4.94
N ALA A 167 1.43 -19.38 4.25
CA ALA A 167 0.85 -20.58 4.83
C ALA A 167 1.80 -21.30 5.80
N LEU A 168 3.11 -21.29 5.53
CA LEU A 168 4.14 -21.85 6.42
C LEU A 168 4.48 -20.93 7.60
N ASN A 169 4.30 -19.61 7.47
CA ASN A 169 4.61 -18.63 8.51
C ASN A 169 3.45 -18.43 9.51
N ARG A 170 2.57 -19.43 9.66
CA ARG A 170 1.52 -19.51 10.67
C ARG A 170 1.87 -20.58 11.70
#